data_AF-A0A9Q1EPY1-F1
#
_entry.id   AF-A0A9Q1EPY1-F1
#
_cell.length_a   1.000
_cell.length_b   1.000
_cell.length_c   1.000
_cell.angle_alpha   90.00
_cell.angle_beta   90.00
_cell.angle_gamma   90.00
#
_symmetry.space_group_name_H-M   'P 1'
#
loop_
_entity.id
_entity.type
_entity.pdbx_description
1 polymer ?
#
loop_
_entity_poly.entity_id
_entity_poly.type
_entity_poly.pdbx_seq_one_letter_code
_entity_poly.pdbx_strand_id
1 'polypeptide(L)'
;MAAPTRCPWCDALTKKILDLEKVISTLRQIKNDEELLDTLFAASQLEATQLRPRCPPAEPMDETSRKPSEPAMTIAEEDLPRGGLTSTAASPRERPPRSPLHPSTPRKITWERPRRRVSPPHQAPLEAVILGTSMVRHLAKHTENYCFPSACVSDIAAVAPGILRNYPTSETVVVHCGSNDIAREQSEQLEVDFKNLINILLETGHQTVISGPLPSPSFGEIAFSRIQQLHIFLKGYCNMLSIPFIDNFGSFWKRKYLFARDGRHLNRGDAELLDYNIGMTLESQRAMSH
;
A
#
# COMPACT_ATOMS: atom_id res chain seq x y z
N MET A 1 -26.57 18.43 -64.39
CA MET A 1 -25.47 17.70 -63.72
C MET A 1 -25.89 17.45 -62.29
N ALA A 2 -26.24 16.20 -61.95
CA ALA A 2 -26.62 15.84 -60.58
C ALA A 2 -25.35 15.76 -59.71
N ALA A 3 -25.36 16.43 -58.56
CA ALA A 3 -24.25 16.39 -57.60
C ALA A 3 -24.04 14.95 -57.08
N PRO A 4 -22.79 14.52 -56.83
CA PRO A 4 -22.53 13.18 -56.34
C PRO A 4 -23.11 13.01 -54.93
N THR A 5 -24.01 12.04 -54.77
CA THR A 5 -24.57 11.63 -53.48
C THR A 5 -23.46 11.07 -52.60
N ARG A 6 -23.24 11.70 -51.43
CA ARG A 6 -22.28 11.22 -50.44
C ARG A 6 -22.65 9.81 -49.97
N CYS A 7 -21.66 8.92 -49.93
CA CYS A 7 -21.83 7.56 -49.45
C CYS A 7 -22.03 7.57 -47.92
N PRO A 8 -23.09 6.94 -47.38
CA PRO A 8 -23.38 6.91 -45.94
C PRO A 8 -22.22 6.38 -45.08
N TRP A 9 -21.42 5.47 -45.64
CA TRP A 9 -20.24 4.93 -44.97
C TRP A 9 -19.11 5.95 -44.86
N CYS A 10 -18.93 6.81 -45.87
CA CYS A 10 -17.96 7.89 -45.84
C CYS A 10 -18.34 8.96 -44.80
N ASP A 11 -19.64 9.29 -44.68
CA ASP A 11 -20.11 10.22 -43.64
C ASP A 11 -19.93 9.63 -42.23
N ALA A 12 -20.21 8.34 -42.05
CA ALA A 12 -19.99 7.65 -40.77
C ALA A 12 -18.50 7.57 -40.39
N LEU A 13 -17.62 7.33 -41.37
CA LEU A 13 -16.17 7.31 -41.16
C LEU A 13 -15.64 8.71 -40.82
N THR A 14 -16.10 9.74 -41.54
CA THR A 14 -15.74 11.14 -41.30
C THR A 14 -16.16 11.56 -39.89
N LYS A 15 -17.36 11.16 -39.45
CA LYS A 15 -17.82 11.41 -38.09
C LYS A 15 -16.91 10.75 -37.03
N LYS A 16 -16.52 9.49 -37.24
CA LYS A 16 -15.59 8.80 -36.32
C LYS A 16 -14.20 9.45 -36.29
N ILE A 17 -13.70 9.93 -37.42
CA ILE A 17 -12.42 10.65 -37.47
C ILE A 17 -12.52 11.94 -36.65
N LEU A 18 -13.59 12.72 -36.81
CA LEU A 18 -13.83 13.93 -36.03
C LEU A 18 -13.96 13.64 -34.53
N ASP A 19 -14.67 12.56 -34.16
CA ASP A 19 -14.80 12.14 -32.77
C ASP A 19 -13.43 11.75 -32.17
N LEU A 20 -12.60 11.03 -32.94
CA LEU A 20 -11.24 10.66 -32.54
C LEU A 20 -10.30 11.87 -32.42
N GLU A 21 -10.36 12.80 -33.37
CA GLU A 21 -9.60 14.06 -33.30
C GLU A 21 -9.96 14.87 -32.07
N LYS A 22 -11.25 14.90 -31.72
CA LYS A 22 -11.73 15.53 -30.49
C LYS A 22 -11.16 14.84 -29.24
N VAL A 23 -11.19 13.51 -29.18
CA VAL A 23 -10.60 12.75 -28.05
C VAL A 23 -9.10 13.00 -27.94
N ILE A 24 -8.36 12.98 -29.05
CA ILE A 24 -6.92 13.25 -29.07
C ILE A 24 -6.62 14.67 -28.58
N SER A 25 -7.43 15.65 -29.00
CA SER A 25 -7.31 17.03 -28.54
C SER A 25 -7.50 17.14 -27.02
N THR A 26 -8.55 16.50 -26.48
CA THR A 26 -8.79 16.46 -25.03
C THR A 26 -7.63 15.79 -24.27
N LEU A 27 -7.09 14.69 -24.79
CA LEU A 27 -5.95 14.02 -24.14
C LEU A 27 -4.67 14.87 -24.15
N ARG A 28 -4.43 15.64 -25.23
CA ARG A 28 -3.31 16.60 -25.26
C ARG A 28 -3.51 17.74 -24.27
N GLN A 29 -4.75 18.23 -24.13
CA GLN A 29 -5.10 19.24 -23.14
C GLN A 29 -4.80 18.73 -21.72
N ILE A 30 -5.29 17.54 -21.38
CA ILE A 30 -5.05 16.89 -20.07
C ILE A 30 -3.56 16.75 -19.81
N LYS A 31 -2.78 16.27 -20.80
CA LYS A 31 -1.33 16.14 -20.65
C LYS A 31 -0.64 17.49 -20.39
N ASN A 32 -1.05 18.54 -21.09
CA ASN A 32 -0.49 19.88 -20.87
C ASN A 32 -0.88 20.43 -19.49
N ASP A 33 -2.09 20.16 -19.03
CA ASP A 33 -2.55 20.55 -17.70
C ASP A 33 -1.79 19.78 -16.59
N GLU A 34 -1.44 18.51 -16.81
CA GLU A 34 -0.53 17.74 -15.95
C GLU A 34 0.87 18.37 -15.89
N GLU A 35 1.47 18.72 -17.04
CA GLU A 35 2.79 19.38 -17.09
C GLU A 35 2.77 20.76 -16.40
N LEU A 36 1.65 21.48 -16.49
CA LEU A 36 1.44 22.76 -15.80
C LEU A 36 1.32 22.56 -14.28
N LEU A 37 0.60 21.52 -13.83
CA LEU A 37 0.51 21.17 -12.42
C LEU A 37 1.87 20.76 -11.84
N ASP A 38 2.67 19.99 -12.57
CA ASP A 38 4.04 19.63 -12.18
C ASP A 38 4.93 20.88 -12.05
N THR A 39 4.79 21.83 -12.98
CA THR A 39 5.54 23.10 -12.95
C THR A 39 5.12 23.97 -11.78
N LEU A 40 3.82 24.11 -11.51
CA LEU A 40 3.31 24.88 -10.37
C LEU A 40 3.71 24.25 -9.04
N PHE A 41 3.71 22.92 -8.97
CA PHE A 41 4.17 22.19 -7.79
C PHE A 41 5.68 22.42 -7.55
N ALA A 42 6.50 22.38 -8.61
CA ALA A 42 7.92 22.72 -8.51
C ALA A 42 8.17 24.18 -8.08
N ALA A 43 7.38 25.13 -8.61
CA ALA A 43 7.48 26.54 -8.23
C ALA A 43 7.12 26.78 -6.75
N SER A 44 6.07 26.12 -6.25
CA SER A 44 5.67 26.19 -4.84
C SER A 44 6.76 25.67 -3.89
N GLN A 45 7.53 24.65 -4.31
CA GLN A 45 8.66 24.14 -3.52
C GLN A 45 9.83 25.13 -3.43
N LEU A 46 10.09 25.89 -4.50
CA LEU A 46 11.09 26.97 -4.47
C LEU A 46 10.72 28.09 -3.50
N GLU A 47 9.44 28.48 -3.45
CA GLU A 47 8.95 29.49 -2.51
C GLU A 47 8.99 29.01 -1.04
N ALA A 48 8.63 27.75 -0.78
CA ALA A 48 8.67 27.17 0.57
C ALA A 48 10.09 27.05 1.14
N THR A 49 11.11 26.95 0.28
CA THR A 49 12.51 26.85 0.68
C THR A 49 13.11 28.21 1.06
N GLN A 50 12.60 29.31 0.50
CA GLN A 50 13.07 30.68 0.78
C GLN A 50 12.47 31.30 2.05
N LEU A 51 11.40 30.72 2.59
CA LEU A 51 10.65 31.26 3.74
C LEU A 51 10.92 30.56 5.07
N ARG A 52 11.89 29.63 5.17
CA ARG A 52 12.25 29.03 6.47
C ARG A 52 12.93 30.07 7.39
N PRO A 53 12.35 30.43 8.56
CA PRO A 53 13.09 31.19 9.57
C PRO A 53 14.23 30.31 10.10
N ARG A 54 15.45 30.86 10.17
CA ARG A 54 16.54 30.22 10.91
C ARG A 54 16.16 30.18 12.39
N CYS A 55 15.92 28.99 12.93
CA CYS A 55 15.86 28.81 14.38
C CYS A 55 17.23 29.18 14.99
N PRO A 56 17.28 30.03 16.03
CA PRO A 56 18.51 30.24 16.77
C PRO A 56 18.85 28.98 17.60
N PRO A 57 20.14 28.74 17.91
CA PRO A 57 20.57 27.57 18.68
C PRO A 57 20.02 27.62 20.11
N ALA A 58 19.58 26.48 20.65
CA ALA A 58 19.17 26.34 22.03
C ALA A 58 20.38 26.43 22.97
N GLU A 59 20.31 27.31 23.96
CA GLU A 59 21.29 27.36 25.06
C GLU A 59 21.05 26.24 26.09
N PRO A 60 22.08 25.80 26.84
CA PRO A 60 21.98 24.68 27.77
C PRO A 60 21.29 25.11 29.07
N MET A 61 20.29 24.36 29.50
CA MET A 61 19.59 24.55 30.77
C MET A 61 20.42 24.00 31.95
N ASP A 62 20.57 24.83 32.98
CA ASP A 62 21.27 24.57 34.23
C ASP A 62 20.48 23.62 35.15
N GLU A 63 21.19 22.62 35.68
CA GLU A 63 20.69 21.48 36.43
C GLU A 63 20.92 21.73 37.93
N THR A 64 20.06 22.53 38.57
CA THR A 64 20.00 22.56 40.04
C THR A 64 18.61 22.94 40.56
N SER A 65 17.78 21.97 40.98
CA SER A 65 17.16 21.96 42.33
C SER A 65 16.21 20.75 42.54
N ARG A 66 16.49 20.03 43.62
CA ARG A 66 15.76 18.95 44.32
C ARG A 66 14.31 19.37 44.71
N LYS A 67 13.29 18.55 44.98
CA LYS A 67 13.11 17.20 45.60
C LYS A 67 11.61 16.75 45.43
N PRO A 68 11.20 15.52 45.84
CA PRO A 68 9.97 14.85 45.43
C PRO A 68 8.80 14.94 46.43
N SER A 69 7.58 14.70 45.94
CA SER A 69 6.40 14.36 46.76
C SER A 69 5.39 13.52 45.96
N GLU A 70 5.13 12.30 46.43
CA GLU A 70 3.88 11.53 46.18
C GLU A 70 2.70 12.17 46.95
N PRO A 71 1.45 11.76 46.68
CA PRO A 71 0.89 10.63 47.43
C PRO A 71 0.06 9.63 46.62
N ALA A 72 -0.04 8.42 47.19
CA ALA A 72 -0.89 7.31 46.80
C ALA A 72 -2.39 7.54 47.07
N MET A 73 -3.26 6.88 46.30
CA MET A 73 -4.56 6.39 46.78
C MET A 73 -4.99 5.09 46.08
N THR A 74 -5.18 4.09 46.92
CA THR A 74 -5.81 2.77 46.76
C THR A 74 -7.34 2.86 46.84
N ILE A 75 -8.06 2.06 46.05
CA ILE A 75 -9.45 1.60 46.29
C ILE A 75 -9.52 0.17 45.68
N ALA A 76 -9.35 -0.91 46.43
CA ALA A 76 -10.32 -1.62 47.28
C ALA A 76 -11.36 -2.45 46.48
N GLU A 77 -11.19 -3.78 46.54
CA GLU A 77 -12.19 -4.82 46.28
C GLU A 77 -13.31 -4.74 47.31
N GLU A 78 -14.54 -5.07 46.93
CA GLU A 78 -15.54 -5.62 47.85
C GLU A 78 -16.44 -6.67 47.19
N ASP A 79 -16.87 -7.58 48.06
CA ASP A 79 -17.32 -8.95 47.88
C ASP A 79 -18.79 -9.14 47.42
N LEU A 80 -19.04 -10.39 47.02
CA LEU A 80 -20.31 -11.10 46.76
C LEU A 80 -21.45 -10.85 47.81
N PRO A 81 -22.70 -11.21 47.48
CA PRO A 81 -23.18 -12.50 48.01
C PRO A 81 -23.94 -13.40 47.03
N ARG A 82 -23.93 -14.67 47.44
CA ARG A 82 -24.38 -15.92 46.83
C ARG A 82 -25.85 -16.22 47.13
N GLY A 83 -26.53 -16.86 46.17
CA GLY A 83 -27.76 -17.67 46.34
C GLY A 83 -28.26 -18.09 44.95
N GLY A 84 -28.66 -19.32 44.63
CA GLY A 84 -28.94 -20.52 45.40
C GLY A 84 -30.08 -21.29 44.68
N LEU A 85 -29.71 -22.38 43.99
CA LEU A 85 -30.46 -23.63 43.71
C LEU A 85 -31.86 -23.58 43.03
N THR A 86 -32.02 -24.31 41.91
CA THR A 86 -32.78 -25.58 41.76
C THR A 86 -33.27 -25.83 40.30
N SER A 87 -33.12 -27.09 39.84
CA SER A 87 -34.02 -27.97 39.03
C SER A 87 -34.90 -27.36 37.90
N THR A 88 -35.14 -27.92 36.70
CA THR A 88 -35.31 -29.32 36.25
C THR A 88 -35.38 -29.36 34.70
N ALA A 89 -34.96 -30.49 34.10
CA ALA A 89 -35.39 -31.18 32.87
C ALA A 89 -36.01 -30.49 31.62
N ALA A 90 -35.67 -31.14 30.49
CA ALA A 90 -36.45 -31.38 29.27
C ALA A 90 -36.27 -30.42 28.08
N SER A 91 -35.66 -30.97 27.02
CA SER A 91 -35.85 -30.55 25.62
C SER A 91 -37.26 -30.96 25.18
N PRO A 92 -37.94 -30.19 24.31
CA PRO A 92 -37.80 -30.44 22.88
C PRO A 92 -37.74 -29.17 22.02
N ARG A 93 -37.13 -29.35 20.84
CA ARG A 93 -37.03 -28.43 19.70
C ARG A 93 -38.29 -27.57 19.46
N GLU A 94 -38.14 -26.26 19.61
CA GLU A 94 -38.86 -25.27 18.81
C GLU A 94 -37.86 -24.24 18.27
N ARG A 95 -37.96 -23.93 16.98
CA ARG A 95 -37.21 -22.83 16.35
C ARG A 95 -37.93 -21.52 16.65
N PRO A 96 -37.25 -20.47 17.13
CA PRO A 96 -37.76 -19.12 16.96
C PRO A 96 -36.66 -18.22 16.35
N PRO A 97 -36.86 -16.91 16.21
CA PRO A 97 -37.07 -16.25 14.93
C PRO A 97 -35.80 -15.54 14.48
N ARG A 98 -35.78 -15.11 13.22
CA ARG A 98 -34.73 -14.22 12.69
C ARG A 98 -34.54 -13.03 13.65
N SER A 99 -33.37 -12.98 14.26
CA SER A 99 -32.94 -11.92 15.19
C SER A 99 -31.77 -11.15 14.56
N PRO A 100 -31.55 -9.89 14.97
CA PRO A 100 -31.11 -8.78 14.12
C PRO A 100 -29.65 -8.87 13.68
N LEU A 101 -29.32 -8.12 12.61
CA LEU A 101 -27.96 -7.82 12.17
C LEU A 101 -27.03 -7.58 13.37
N HIS A 102 -26.22 -8.58 13.70
CA HIS A 102 -25.10 -8.42 14.62
C HIS A 102 -24.03 -7.56 13.94
N PRO A 103 -23.39 -6.64 14.69
CA PRO A 103 -22.26 -5.88 14.17
C PRO A 103 -21.14 -6.85 13.77
N SER A 104 -20.66 -6.67 12.56
CA SER A 104 -19.58 -7.44 11.93
C SER A 104 -18.43 -7.64 12.92
N THR A 105 -18.18 -8.88 13.31
CA THR A 105 -16.96 -9.24 14.04
C THR A 105 -15.75 -8.80 13.20
N PRO A 106 -14.72 -8.16 13.78
CA PRO A 106 -13.52 -7.78 13.05
C PRO A 106 -12.89 -9.03 12.43
N ARG A 107 -12.63 -8.96 11.11
CA ARG A 107 -12.08 -10.06 10.32
C ARG A 107 -10.72 -10.42 10.89
N LYS A 108 -10.52 -11.65 11.38
CA LYS A 108 -9.20 -12.11 11.86
C LYS A 108 -8.24 -12.18 10.67
N ILE A 109 -7.39 -11.17 10.52
CA ILE A 109 -6.31 -11.17 9.54
C ILE A 109 -5.32 -12.26 9.96
N THR A 110 -5.20 -13.30 9.14
CA THR A 110 -4.29 -14.42 9.37
C THR A 110 -3.14 -14.29 8.37
N TRP A 111 -1.91 -14.39 8.85
CA TRP A 111 -0.71 -14.27 8.01
C TRP A 111 0.06 -15.58 7.98
N GLU A 112 0.74 -15.84 6.87
CA GLU A 112 1.60 -17.01 6.74
C GLU A 112 3.01 -16.66 7.21
N ARG A 113 3.51 -17.38 8.24
CA ARG A 113 4.92 -17.27 8.69
C ARG A 113 5.86 -17.71 7.57
N PRO A 114 6.95 -16.97 7.27
CA PRO A 114 7.92 -17.39 6.27
C PRO A 114 8.54 -18.73 6.65
N ARG A 115 8.67 -19.64 5.67
CA ARG A 115 9.52 -20.82 5.82
C ARG A 115 10.97 -20.35 5.73
N ARG A 116 11.74 -20.42 6.82
CA ARG A 116 13.20 -20.21 6.77
C ARG A 116 13.80 -21.12 5.70
N ARG A 117 14.25 -20.53 4.59
CA ARG A 117 15.14 -21.20 3.65
C ARG A 117 16.55 -20.74 4.01
N VAL A 118 17.41 -21.69 4.37
CA VAL A 118 18.81 -21.42 4.66
C VAL A 118 19.47 -20.97 3.36
N SER A 119 19.86 -19.71 3.28
CA SER A 119 20.60 -19.16 2.14
C SER A 119 22.00 -19.81 2.05
N PRO A 120 22.59 -19.98 0.85
CA PRO A 120 23.98 -20.38 0.70
C PRO A 120 24.95 -19.40 1.41
N PRO A 121 26.15 -19.83 1.85
CA PRO A 121 26.98 -19.08 2.81
C PRO A 121 27.64 -17.78 2.30
N HIS A 122 27.22 -17.20 1.18
CA HIS A 122 28.02 -16.17 0.49
C HIS A 122 27.27 -14.93 0.01
N GLN A 123 26.04 -14.69 0.48
CA GLN A 123 25.37 -13.41 0.28
C GLN A 123 24.96 -12.90 1.66
N ALA A 124 25.47 -11.72 2.05
CA ALA A 124 25.05 -11.05 3.27
C ALA A 124 23.51 -10.92 3.25
N PRO A 125 22.80 -11.24 4.34
CA PRO A 125 21.35 -11.18 4.34
C PRO A 125 20.89 -9.76 3.98
N LEU A 126 20.02 -9.62 2.99
CA LEU A 126 19.31 -8.37 2.76
C LEU A 126 18.37 -8.17 3.96
N GLU A 127 18.71 -7.25 4.86
CA GLU A 127 17.98 -6.93 6.09
C GLU A 127 16.70 -6.12 5.81
N ALA A 128 15.93 -6.55 4.82
CA ALA A 128 14.65 -5.95 4.48
C ALA A 128 13.51 -6.82 5.00
N VAL A 129 12.54 -6.19 5.66
CA VAL A 129 11.25 -6.79 6.01
C VAL A 129 10.26 -6.49 4.89
N ILE A 130 9.69 -7.52 4.26
CA ILE A 130 8.69 -7.34 3.20
C ILE A 130 7.30 -7.53 3.77
N LEU A 131 6.45 -6.52 3.64
CA LEU A 131 5.04 -6.56 3.97
C LEU A 131 4.22 -6.54 2.68
N GLY A 132 3.39 -7.54 2.45
CA GLY A 132 2.57 -7.51 1.27
C GLY A 132 1.43 -8.51 1.23
N THR A 133 0.74 -8.48 0.11
CA THR A 133 -0.39 -9.39 -0.15
C THR A 133 0.10 -10.74 -0.69
N SER A 134 -0.78 -11.57 -1.23
CA SER A 134 -0.42 -12.87 -1.81
C SER A 134 0.63 -12.80 -2.93
N MET A 135 0.89 -11.61 -3.49
CA MET A 135 1.90 -11.38 -4.52
C MET A 135 3.34 -11.57 -4.02
N VAL A 136 3.60 -11.36 -2.73
CA VAL A 136 4.95 -11.49 -2.14
C VAL A 136 5.25 -12.87 -1.55
N ARG A 137 4.30 -13.81 -1.65
CA ARG A 137 4.39 -15.14 -1.01
C ARG A 137 5.61 -15.96 -1.43
N HIS A 138 6.13 -15.74 -2.64
CA HIS A 138 7.17 -16.55 -3.26
C HIS A 138 8.53 -15.84 -3.42
N LEU A 139 8.72 -14.69 -2.78
CA LEU A 139 10.02 -14.01 -2.74
C LEU A 139 11.01 -14.86 -1.93
N ALA A 140 12.19 -15.12 -2.48
CA ALA A 140 13.10 -16.15 -1.98
C ALA A 140 14.43 -15.60 -1.46
N LYS A 141 14.81 -14.37 -1.86
CA LYS A 141 16.11 -13.76 -1.54
C LYS A 141 16.12 -12.83 -0.33
N HIS A 142 14.95 -12.37 0.14
CA HIS A 142 14.84 -11.45 1.27
C HIS A 142 14.56 -12.18 2.60
N THR A 143 15.11 -11.63 3.69
CA THR A 143 15.29 -12.35 4.96
C THR A 143 13.97 -12.63 5.69
N GLU A 144 12.97 -11.74 5.61
CA GLU A 144 11.68 -11.91 6.31
C GLU A 144 10.50 -11.38 5.47
N ASN A 145 9.66 -12.30 4.97
CA ASN A 145 8.48 -11.98 4.15
C ASN A 145 7.19 -12.25 4.92
N TYR A 146 6.39 -11.20 5.14
CA TYR A 146 5.07 -11.27 5.75
C TYR A 146 3.98 -11.16 4.68
N CYS A 147 3.37 -12.30 4.37
CA CYS A 147 2.29 -12.41 3.40
C CYS A 147 0.94 -12.37 4.09
N PHE A 148 0.12 -11.38 3.74
CA PHE A 148 -1.27 -11.20 4.17
C PHE A 148 -2.21 -11.38 2.96
N PRO A 149 -2.64 -12.62 2.65
CA PRO A 149 -3.52 -12.87 1.52
C PRO A 149 -4.82 -12.07 1.66
N SER A 150 -5.25 -11.43 0.57
CA SER A 150 -6.46 -10.61 0.52
C SER A 150 -6.50 -9.40 1.46
N ALA A 151 -5.37 -9.02 2.07
CA ALA A 151 -5.28 -7.80 2.86
C ALA A 151 -5.36 -6.57 1.94
N CYS A 152 -6.03 -5.56 2.47
CA CYS A 152 -6.12 -4.21 1.93
C CYS A 152 -5.04 -3.31 2.54
N VAL A 153 -4.89 -2.10 2.01
CA VAL A 153 -3.87 -1.15 2.50
C VAL A 153 -4.06 -0.84 3.98
N SER A 154 -5.30 -0.61 4.41
CA SER A 154 -5.67 -0.37 5.81
C SER A 154 -5.36 -1.56 6.73
N ASP A 155 -5.52 -2.79 6.25
CA ASP A 155 -5.16 -4.00 6.99
C ASP A 155 -3.65 -4.06 7.24
N ILE A 156 -2.84 -3.74 6.22
CA ILE A 156 -1.37 -3.69 6.33
C ILE A 156 -0.95 -2.57 7.29
N ALA A 157 -1.57 -1.40 7.21
CA ALA A 157 -1.28 -0.27 8.10
C ALA A 157 -1.50 -0.63 9.58
N ALA A 158 -2.54 -1.41 9.89
CA ALA A 158 -2.84 -1.83 11.25
C ALA A 158 -1.79 -2.80 11.84
N VAL A 159 -1.21 -3.68 11.01
CA VAL A 159 -0.27 -4.72 11.48
C VAL A 159 1.20 -4.31 11.39
N ALA A 160 1.55 -3.38 10.48
CA ALA A 160 2.93 -3.01 10.19
C ALA A 160 3.72 -2.58 11.45
N PRO A 161 3.24 -1.68 12.32
CA PRO A 161 3.98 -1.26 13.51
C PRO A 161 4.30 -2.42 14.46
N GLY A 162 3.35 -3.35 14.63
CA GLY A 162 3.53 -4.51 15.51
C GLY A 162 4.60 -5.48 15.00
N ILE A 163 4.73 -5.61 13.68
CA ILE A 163 5.75 -6.45 13.05
C ILE A 163 7.11 -5.78 13.16
N LEU A 164 7.20 -4.51 12.77
CA LEU A 164 8.45 -3.75 12.73
C LEU A 164 9.10 -3.58 14.11
N ARG A 165 8.32 -3.56 15.20
CA ARG A 165 8.86 -3.61 16.57
C ARG A 165 9.75 -4.82 16.86
N ASN A 166 9.54 -5.94 16.16
CA ASN A 166 10.37 -7.15 16.33
C ASN A 166 11.69 -7.09 15.54
N TYR A 167 11.87 -6.05 14.73
CA TYR A 167 13.01 -5.87 13.83
C TYR A 167 13.69 -4.50 14.01
N PRO A 168 14.08 -4.12 15.24
CA PRO A 168 14.69 -2.80 15.48
C PRO A 168 16.03 -2.60 14.76
N THR A 169 16.66 -3.69 14.29
CA THR A 169 17.92 -3.67 13.54
C THR A 169 17.73 -3.69 12.03
N SER A 170 16.53 -4.01 11.52
CA SER A 170 16.30 -4.04 10.07
C SER A 170 16.23 -2.62 9.56
N GLU A 171 17.16 -2.24 8.68
CA GLU A 171 17.23 -0.87 8.17
C GLU A 171 16.04 -0.53 7.28
N THR A 172 15.46 -1.50 6.56
CA THR A 172 14.49 -1.22 5.49
C THR A 172 13.21 -2.06 5.58
N VAL A 173 12.07 -1.42 5.34
CA VAL A 173 10.76 -2.06 5.13
C VAL A 173 10.32 -1.84 3.68
N VAL A 174 9.93 -2.93 3.01
CA VAL A 174 9.35 -2.88 1.66
C VAL A 174 7.88 -3.24 1.73
N VAL A 175 7.00 -2.38 1.20
CA VAL A 175 5.56 -2.63 1.19
C VAL A 175 5.02 -2.83 -0.22
N HIS A 176 4.30 -3.94 -0.43
CA HIS A 176 3.65 -4.29 -1.70
C HIS A 176 2.17 -4.65 -1.49
N CYS A 177 1.27 -3.67 -1.68
CA CYS A 177 -0.17 -3.81 -1.50
C CYS A 177 -0.99 -2.91 -2.46
N GLY A 178 -2.31 -2.84 -2.27
CA GLY A 178 -3.21 -1.98 -3.06
C GLY A 178 -3.96 -2.68 -4.20
N SER A 179 -3.46 -3.81 -4.70
CA SER A 179 -4.13 -4.54 -5.80
C SER A 179 -5.49 -5.14 -5.39
N ASN A 180 -5.67 -5.48 -4.10
CA ASN A 180 -6.95 -6.00 -3.60
C ASN A 180 -8.00 -4.88 -3.42
N ASP A 181 -7.55 -3.65 -3.22
CA ASP A 181 -8.39 -2.47 -2.96
C ASP A 181 -9.07 -1.95 -4.23
N ILE A 182 -8.49 -2.22 -5.41
CA ILE A 182 -9.04 -1.82 -6.71
C ILE A 182 -10.46 -2.34 -6.95
N ALA A 183 -10.77 -3.52 -6.41
CA ALA A 183 -12.11 -4.12 -6.51
C ALA A 183 -13.18 -3.37 -5.70
N ARG A 184 -12.79 -2.49 -4.77
CA ARG A 184 -13.71 -1.71 -3.92
C ARG A 184 -14.21 -0.42 -4.57
N GLU A 185 -13.66 -0.04 -5.72
CA GLU A 185 -14.08 1.15 -6.50
C GLU A 185 -13.97 2.50 -5.76
N GLN A 186 -13.08 2.60 -4.77
CA GLN A 186 -12.91 3.79 -3.94
C GLN A 186 -11.48 4.32 -4.05
N SER A 187 -11.17 5.00 -5.16
CA SER A 187 -9.80 5.48 -5.44
C SER A 187 -9.34 6.54 -4.45
N GLU A 188 -10.22 7.49 -4.09
CA GLU A 188 -9.90 8.57 -3.16
C GLU A 188 -9.62 8.04 -1.75
N GLN A 189 -10.42 7.07 -1.29
CA GLN A 189 -10.18 6.41 0.00
C GLN A 189 -8.88 5.61 -0.03
N LEU A 190 -8.57 4.97 -1.16
CA LEU A 190 -7.32 4.22 -1.31
C LEU A 190 -6.08 5.12 -1.23
N GLU A 191 -6.15 6.32 -1.82
CA GLU A 191 -5.08 7.32 -1.67
C GLU A 191 -4.90 7.75 -0.21
N VAL A 192 -6.01 7.99 0.51
CA VAL A 192 -5.97 8.33 1.94
C VAL A 192 -5.37 7.19 2.76
N ASP A 193 -5.77 5.95 2.48
CA ASP A 193 -5.25 4.76 3.15
C ASP A 193 -3.74 4.60 2.92
N PHE A 194 -3.25 4.89 1.71
CA PHE A 194 -1.82 4.88 1.40
C PHE A 194 -1.05 5.99 2.10
N LYS A 195 -1.59 7.22 2.13
CA LYS A 195 -0.98 8.33 2.89
C LYS A 195 -0.85 7.97 4.36
N ASN A 196 -1.89 7.40 4.96
CA ASN A 196 -1.88 6.94 6.34
C ASN A 196 -0.84 5.83 6.57
N LEU A 197 -0.83 4.80 5.71
CA LEU A 197 0.17 3.73 5.77
C LEU A 197 1.59 4.27 5.72
N ILE A 198 1.90 5.16 4.78
CA ILE A 198 3.24 5.73 4.62
C ILE A 198 3.64 6.53 5.87
N ASN A 199 2.75 7.38 6.40
CA ASN A 199 3.02 8.12 7.64
C ASN A 199 3.35 7.19 8.81
N ILE A 200 2.55 6.14 9.00
CA ILE A 200 2.79 5.13 10.04
C ILE A 200 4.17 4.47 9.87
N LEU A 201 4.57 4.14 8.64
CA LEU A 201 5.88 3.53 8.36
C LEU A 201 7.02 4.50 8.66
N LEU A 202 6.90 5.78 8.29
CA LEU A 202 7.90 6.81 8.59
C LEU A 202 8.07 7.01 10.10
N GLU A 203 6.97 6.98 10.87
CA GLU A 203 7.00 7.07 12.34
C GLU A 203 7.72 5.89 13.00
N THR A 204 7.83 4.75 12.33
CA THR A 204 8.58 3.59 12.87
C THR A 204 10.10 3.75 12.84
N GLY A 205 10.62 4.78 12.15
CA GLY A 205 12.06 5.03 12.02
C GLY A 205 12.81 4.09 11.06
N HIS A 206 12.10 3.21 10.34
CA HIS A 206 12.69 2.34 9.33
C HIS A 206 12.76 3.06 7.98
N GLN A 207 13.78 2.76 7.16
CA GLN A 207 13.78 3.19 5.77
C GLN A 207 12.61 2.55 5.05
N THR A 208 11.73 3.37 4.47
CA THR A 208 10.51 2.88 3.83
C THR A 208 10.73 2.80 2.33
N VAL A 209 10.33 1.69 1.71
CA VAL A 209 10.34 1.49 0.26
C VAL A 209 8.96 1.02 -0.18
N ILE A 210 8.39 1.69 -1.18
CA ILE A 210 7.06 1.35 -1.70
C ILE A 210 7.21 0.61 -3.03
N SER A 211 6.62 -0.58 -3.10
CA SER A 211 6.56 -1.38 -4.31
C SER A 211 5.24 -1.14 -5.04
N GLY A 212 5.31 -0.62 -6.26
CA GLY A 212 4.13 -0.30 -7.06
C GLY A 212 3.26 -1.53 -7.38
N PRO A 213 1.95 -1.33 -7.63
CA PRO A 213 1.02 -2.41 -7.94
C PRO A 213 1.39 -3.08 -9.27
N LEU A 214 1.10 -4.39 -9.39
CA LEU A 214 1.34 -5.10 -10.64
C LEU A 214 0.11 -5.00 -11.56
N PRO A 215 0.30 -4.75 -12.87
CA PRO A 215 -0.79 -4.75 -13.84
C PRO A 215 -1.19 -6.19 -14.19
N SER A 216 -1.93 -6.84 -13.29
CA SER A 216 -2.40 -8.21 -13.47
C SER A 216 -3.29 -8.34 -14.72
N PRO A 217 -3.06 -9.35 -15.59
CA PRO A 217 -3.89 -9.61 -16.76
C PRO A 217 -5.35 -9.97 -16.44
N SER A 218 -5.65 -10.33 -15.20
CA SER A 218 -7.02 -10.61 -14.75
C SER A 218 -7.85 -9.34 -14.55
N PHE A 219 -7.18 -8.19 -14.47
CA PHE A 219 -7.83 -6.90 -14.41
C PHE A 219 -8.35 -6.57 -15.81
N GLY A 220 -9.67 -6.54 -15.97
CA GLY A 220 -10.29 -5.96 -17.17
C GLY A 220 -9.94 -4.49 -17.30
N GLU A 221 -10.28 -3.88 -18.45
CA GLU A 221 -9.92 -2.49 -18.79
C GLU A 221 -10.18 -1.46 -17.66
N ILE A 222 -11.32 -1.59 -16.96
CA ILE A 222 -11.69 -0.70 -15.84
C ILE A 222 -10.78 -0.89 -14.62
N ALA A 223 -10.43 -2.14 -14.28
CA ALA A 223 -9.51 -2.40 -13.18
C ALA A 223 -8.06 -2.03 -13.55
N PHE A 224 -7.71 -2.14 -14.83
CA PHE A 224 -6.41 -1.71 -15.33
C PHE A 224 -6.22 -0.19 -15.22
N SER A 225 -7.20 0.62 -15.65
CA SER A 225 -7.10 2.08 -15.53
C SER A 225 -6.96 2.54 -14.08
N ARG A 226 -7.67 1.89 -13.15
CA ARG A 226 -7.53 2.15 -11.70
C ARG A 226 -6.15 1.75 -11.15
N ILE A 227 -5.62 0.60 -11.57
CA ILE A 227 -4.24 0.18 -11.23
C ILE A 227 -3.21 1.18 -11.77
N GLN A 228 -3.42 1.69 -12.98
CA GLN A 228 -2.56 2.71 -13.58
C GLN A 228 -2.63 4.03 -12.82
N GLN A 229 -3.82 4.51 -12.47
CA GLN A 229 -4.00 5.72 -11.64
C GLN A 229 -3.32 5.56 -10.28
N LEU A 230 -3.51 4.41 -9.62
CA LEU A 230 -2.84 4.12 -8.35
C LEU A 230 -1.31 4.13 -8.50
N HIS A 231 -0.78 3.54 -9.57
CA HIS A 231 0.65 3.56 -9.84
C HIS A 231 1.20 4.99 -10.02
N ILE A 232 0.52 5.84 -10.81
CA ILE A 232 0.92 7.23 -11.04
C ILE A 232 0.89 8.02 -9.72
N PHE A 233 -0.19 7.91 -8.97
CA PHE A 233 -0.33 8.53 -7.65
C PHE A 233 0.81 8.12 -6.72
N LEU A 234 1.06 6.82 -6.55
CA LEU A 234 2.11 6.33 -5.65
C LEU A 234 3.49 6.80 -6.07
N LYS A 235 3.78 6.78 -7.37
CA LYS A 235 5.06 7.24 -7.90
C LYS A 235 5.29 8.73 -7.61
N GLY A 236 4.29 9.57 -7.86
CA GLY A 236 4.36 11.01 -7.57
C GLY A 236 4.45 11.31 -6.07
N TYR A 237 3.66 10.63 -5.26
CA TYR A 237 3.62 10.83 -3.81
C TYR A 237 4.91 10.35 -3.13
N CYS A 238 5.45 9.19 -3.52
CA CYS A 238 6.73 8.71 -3.01
C CYS A 238 7.87 9.66 -3.42
N ASN A 239 7.87 10.16 -4.65
CA ASN A 239 8.86 11.15 -5.11
C ASN A 239 8.81 12.43 -4.28
N MET A 240 7.61 12.94 -3.97
CA MET A 240 7.42 14.11 -3.11
C MET A 240 8.02 13.92 -1.71
N LEU A 241 7.89 12.72 -1.14
CA LEU A 241 8.41 12.38 0.18
C LEU A 241 9.87 11.89 0.17
N SER A 242 10.53 11.86 -1.00
CA SER A 242 11.85 11.24 -1.19
C SER A 242 11.92 9.78 -0.74
N ILE A 243 10.80 9.06 -0.86
CA ILE A 243 10.69 7.63 -0.55
C ILE A 243 11.03 6.83 -1.82
N PRO A 244 11.93 5.84 -1.76
CA PRO A 244 12.22 4.97 -2.90
C PRO A 244 10.97 4.21 -3.37
N PHE A 245 10.69 4.32 -4.66
CA PHE A 245 9.55 3.67 -5.31
C PHE A 245 10.02 2.63 -6.34
N ILE A 246 9.57 1.40 -6.20
CA ILE A 246 9.88 0.30 -7.13
C ILE A 246 8.83 0.30 -8.24
N ASP A 247 9.23 0.77 -9.42
CA ASP A 247 8.41 0.77 -10.61
C ASP A 247 8.36 -0.63 -11.25
N ASN A 248 7.38 -1.43 -10.81
CA ASN A 248 7.09 -2.72 -11.42
C ASN A 248 6.16 -2.62 -12.63
N PHE A 249 5.56 -1.47 -12.90
CA PHE A 249 4.48 -1.38 -13.88
C PHE A 249 5.02 -1.66 -15.28
N GLY A 250 6.12 -1.01 -15.66
CA GLY A 250 6.79 -1.26 -16.95
C GLY A 250 7.30 -2.70 -17.11
N SER A 251 7.81 -3.30 -16.03
CA SER A 251 8.40 -4.65 -16.06
C SER A 251 7.37 -5.77 -16.20
N PHE A 252 6.12 -5.55 -15.75
CA PHE A 252 5.07 -6.57 -15.76
C PHE A 252 3.96 -6.30 -16.79
N TRP A 253 3.90 -5.09 -17.36
CA TRP A 253 2.88 -4.70 -18.34
C TRP A 253 2.91 -5.58 -19.61
N LYS A 254 1.72 -6.03 -20.06
CA LYS A 254 1.49 -6.90 -21.23
C LYS A 254 2.22 -8.26 -21.21
N ARG A 255 2.83 -8.67 -20.10
CA ARG A 255 3.56 -9.93 -19.96
C ARG A 255 2.73 -10.99 -19.23
N LYS A 256 1.67 -11.47 -19.88
CA LYS A 256 0.72 -12.42 -19.28
C LYS A 256 1.38 -13.72 -18.77
N TYR A 257 2.47 -14.14 -19.39
CA TYR A 257 3.24 -15.33 -19.00
C TYR A 257 3.87 -15.23 -17.61
N LEU A 258 4.00 -14.01 -17.05
CA LEU A 258 4.54 -13.80 -15.70
C LEU A 258 3.55 -14.19 -14.59
N PHE A 259 2.28 -14.38 -14.96
CA PHE A 259 1.19 -14.65 -14.02
C PHE A 259 0.74 -16.10 -14.13
N ALA A 260 0.25 -16.62 -13.01
CA ALA A 260 -0.41 -17.90 -12.93
C ALA A 260 -1.69 -17.91 -13.76
N ARG A 261 -2.29 -19.09 -13.91
CA ARG A 261 -3.51 -19.28 -14.72
C ARG A 261 -4.69 -18.43 -14.23
N ASP A 262 -4.71 -18.05 -12.96
CA ASP A 262 -5.72 -17.13 -12.40
C ASP A 262 -5.50 -15.66 -12.81
N GLY A 263 -4.37 -15.36 -13.46
CA GLY A 263 -3.95 -14.05 -13.90
C GLY A 263 -3.62 -13.09 -12.77
N ARG A 264 -3.67 -13.49 -11.49
CA ARG A 264 -3.51 -12.62 -10.31
C ARG A 264 -2.19 -12.85 -9.60
N HIS A 265 -1.81 -14.10 -9.39
CA HIS A 265 -0.57 -14.45 -8.70
C HIS A 265 0.59 -14.56 -9.68
N LEU A 266 1.80 -14.27 -9.23
CA LEU A 266 3.00 -14.51 -10.01
C LEU A 266 3.29 -16.01 -10.10
N ASN A 267 3.81 -16.48 -11.23
CA ASN A 267 4.39 -17.81 -11.28
C ASN A 267 5.65 -17.87 -10.43
N ARG A 268 6.04 -19.09 -10.02
CA ARG A 268 7.18 -19.29 -9.12
C ARG A 268 8.50 -18.75 -9.69
N GLY A 269 8.75 -18.89 -10.99
CA GLY A 269 9.93 -18.32 -11.66
C GLY A 269 9.86 -16.81 -11.83
N ASP A 270 8.65 -16.25 -11.91
CA ASP A 270 8.44 -14.82 -12.19
C ASP A 270 8.35 -13.97 -10.91
N ALA A 271 8.12 -14.62 -9.76
CA ALA A 271 8.38 -14.03 -8.45
C ALA A 271 9.86 -13.60 -8.31
N GLU A 272 10.79 -14.25 -9.00
CA GLU A 272 12.21 -13.87 -9.01
C GLU A 272 12.46 -12.51 -9.66
N LEU A 273 11.64 -12.11 -10.64
CA LEU A 273 11.74 -10.77 -11.25
C LEU A 273 11.32 -9.68 -10.26
N LEU A 274 10.25 -9.90 -9.50
CA LEU A 274 9.85 -8.99 -8.42
C LEU A 274 10.92 -8.95 -7.33
N ASP A 275 11.46 -10.12 -6.96
CA ASP A 275 12.54 -10.28 -5.99
C ASP A 275 13.81 -9.53 -6.41
N TYR A 276 14.15 -9.61 -7.70
CA TYR A 276 15.29 -8.93 -8.32
C TYR A 276 15.10 -7.40 -8.34
N ASN A 277 13.92 -6.91 -8.75
CA ASN A 277 13.63 -5.47 -8.72
C ASN A 277 13.76 -4.90 -7.31
N ILE A 278 13.26 -5.62 -6.30
CA ILE A 278 13.41 -5.24 -4.89
C ILE A 278 14.88 -5.23 -4.49
N GLY A 279 15.64 -6.29 -4.80
CA GLY A 279 17.07 -6.38 -4.51
C GLY A 279 17.88 -5.22 -5.10
N MET A 280 17.66 -4.91 -6.38
CA MET A 280 18.33 -3.80 -7.07
C MET A 280 18.05 -2.44 -6.41
N THR A 281 16.80 -2.19 -6.01
CA THR A 281 16.46 -0.96 -5.30
C THR A 281 17.15 -0.89 -3.94
N LEU A 282 17.14 -1.98 -3.16
CA LEU A 282 17.80 -2.03 -1.86
C LEU A 282 19.32 -1.83 -1.95
N GLU A 283 19.97 -2.44 -2.94
CA GLU A 283 21.41 -2.25 -3.19
C GLU A 283 21.73 -0.80 -3.56
N SER A 284 20.91 -0.18 -4.41
CA SER A 284 21.06 1.24 -4.78
C SER A 284 20.91 2.16 -3.56
N GLN A 285 19.99 1.87 -2.64
CA GLN A 285 19.79 2.69 -1.43
C GLN A 285 21.00 2.61 -0.50
N ARG A 286 21.57 1.41 -0.31
CA ARG A 286 22.81 1.24 0.46
C ARG A 286 23.97 1.99 -0.16
N ALA A 287 24.14 1.91 -1.48
CA ALA A 287 25.22 2.60 -2.18
C ALA A 287 25.15 4.13 -2.09
N MET A 288 23.96 4.70 -1.87
CA MET A 288 23.78 6.15 -1.68
C MET A 288 23.90 6.60 -0.21
N SER A 289 23.90 5.66 0.75
CA SER A 289 23.97 5.94 2.19
C SER A 289 25.40 5.91 2.75
N HIS A 290 26.40 5.63 1.91
CA HIS A 290 27.83 5.60 2.21
C HIS A 290 28.59 6.68 1.45
#